data_AF-A0A351ZW85-F1
#
_entry.id   AF-A0A351ZW85-F1
#
_cell.length_a   1.000
_cell.length_b   1.000
_cell.length_c   1.000
_cell.angle_alpha   90.00
_cell.angle_beta   90.00
_cell.angle_gamma   90.00
#
_symmetry.space_group_name_H-M   'P 1'
#
loop_
_entity.id
_entity.type
_entity.pdbx_description
1 polymer ?
#
loop_
_entity_poly.entity_id
_entity_poly.type
_entity_poly.pdbx_seq_one_letter_code
_entity_poly.pdbx_strand_id
1 'polypeptide(L)'
;MILLATFSSELEAELLASKLKSAAIDYKLQDGQADGYKLFVFEDDLEEAREIYNAAAFEGDIGDSKFDDDDADINFDEMEG
;
A
#
# COMPACT_ATOMS: atom_id res chain seq x y z
N MET A 1 -4.51 2.68 -11.19
CA MET A 1 -3.74 2.67 -9.94
C MET A 1 -4.59 1.97 -8.90
N ILE A 2 -4.06 0.89 -8.34
CA ILE A 2 -4.67 0.04 -7.31
C ILE A 2 -4.08 0.40 -5.95
N LEU A 3 -4.84 0.21 -4.86
CA LEU A 3 -4.35 0.44 -3.51
C LEU A 3 -3.34 -0.65 -3.14
N LEU A 4 -2.14 -0.26 -2.73
CA LEU A 4 -1.11 -1.16 -2.25
C LEU A 4 -1.23 -1.37 -0.74
N ALA A 5 -1.20 -0.27 0.02
CA ALA A 5 -1.21 -0.32 1.48
C ALA A 5 -1.77 0.97 2.08
N THR A 6 -2.32 0.86 3.30
CA THR A 6 -2.77 2.00 4.10
C THR A 6 -1.96 2.09 5.39
N PHE A 7 -1.43 3.27 5.66
CA PHE A 7 -0.59 3.56 6.82
C PHE A 7 -1.30 4.52 7.77
N SER A 8 -1.10 4.30 9.08
CA SER A 8 -1.57 5.24 10.10
C SER A 8 -0.57 6.39 10.31
N SER A 9 0.69 6.20 9.91
CA SER A 9 1.78 7.17 10.03
C SER A 9 2.25 7.66 8.67
N GLU A 10 2.46 8.97 8.55
CA GLU A 10 3.07 9.59 7.36
C GLU A 10 4.44 9.00 7.06
N LEU A 11 5.25 8.81 8.10
CA LEU A 11 6.62 8.35 7.98
C LEU A 11 6.68 6.97 7.33
N GLU A 12 5.80 6.05 7.73
CA GLU A 12 5.74 4.70 7.19
C GLU A 12 5.35 4.71 5.71
N ALA A 13 4.39 5.55 5.35
CA ALA A 13 3.96 5.72 3.97
C ALA A 13 5.07 6.32 3.10
N GLU A 14 5.81 7.31 3.61
CA GLU A 14 6.96 7.90 2.93
C GLU A 14 8.14 6.93 2.78
N LEU A 15 8.39 6.07 3.77
CA LEU A 15 9.41 5.03 3.70
C LEU A 15 9.11 4.05 2.56
N LEU A 16 7.87 3.55 2.48
CA LEU A 16 7.50 2.66 1.39
C LEU A 16 7.53 3.38 0.03
N ALA A 17 7.01 4.61 -0.04
CA ALA A 17 7.08 5.44 -1.24
C ALA A 17 8.52 5.61 -1.75
N SER A 18 9.48 5.85 -0.84
CA SER A 18 10.90 5.98 -1.18
C SER A 18 11.50 4.68 -1.72
N LYS A 19 11.11 3.52 -1.15
CA LYS A 19 11.52 2.20 -1.65
C LYS A 19 10.95 1.92 -3.04
N LEU A 20 9.66 2.18 -3.25
CA LEU A 20 9.00 2.04 -4.57
C LEU A 20 9.67 2.95 -5.61
N LYS A 21 9.93 4.21 -5.26
CA LYS A 21 10.66 5.15 -6.13
C LYS A 21 12.05 4.64 -6.50
N SER A 22 12.76 4.04 -5.56
CA SER A 22 14.11 3.48 -5.79
C SER A 22 14.08 2.27 -6.72
N ALA A 23 12.98 1.52 -6.71
CA ALA A 23 12.71 0.45 -7.67
C ALA A 23 12.19 0.95 -9.03
N ALA A 24 12.07 2.27 -9.22
CA ALA A 24 11.48 2.89 -10.40
C ALA A 24 9.98 2.55 -10.61
N ILE A 25 9.26 2.21 -9.54
CA ILE A 25 7.83 1.99 -9.54
C ILE A 25 7.10 3.32 -9.37
N ASP A 26 6.16 3.60 -10.26
CA ASP A 26 5.27 4.75 -10.14
C ASP A 26 4.25 4.54 -9.01
N TYR A 27 4.20 5.50 -8.09
CA TYR A 27 3.30 5.46 -6.94
C TYR A 27 2.55 6.77 -6.76
N LYS A 28 1.41 6.70 -6.10
CA LYS A 28 0.62 7.84 -5.66
C LYS A 28 0.32 7.72 -4.18
N LEU A 29 0.90 8.62 -3.40
CA LEU A 29 0.58 8.77 -1.99
C LEU A 29 -0.60 9.74 -1.85
N GLN A 30 -1.63 9.32 -1.12
CA GLN A 30 -2.79 10.14 -0.80
C GLN A 30 -2.93 10.28 0.72
N ASP A 31 -2.93 11.52 1.21
CA ASP A 31 -3.24 11.81 2.60
C ASP A 31 -4.77 11.78 2.80
N GLY A 32 -5.25 10.83 3.60
CA GLY A 32 -6.61 10.79 4.08
C GLY A 32 -6.62 11.23 5.54
N GLN A 33 -6.90 12.50 5.81
CA GLN A 33 -6.92 13.03 7.19
C GLN A 33 -7.80 12.23 8.18
N ALA A 34 -8.79 11.46 7.68
CA ALA A 34 -9.65 10.58 8.47
C ALA A 34 -9.32 9.08 8.33
N ASP A 35 -8.71 8.66 7.22
CA ASP A 35 -8.50 7.25 6.84
C ASP A 35 -7.02 6.81 6.92
N GLY A 36 -6.11 7.74 7.25
CA GLY A 36 -4.68 7.52 7.17
C GLY A 36 -4.11 7.79 5.77
N TYR A 37 -2.87 7.35 5.54
CA TYR A 37 -2.12 7.56 4.31
C TYR A 37 -2.27 6.34 3.40
N LYS A 38 -2.82 6.55 2.20
CA LYS A 38 -3.06 5.46 1.23
C LYS A 38 -2.03 5.54 0.12
N LEU A 39 -1.38 4.42 -0.16
CA LEU A 39 -0.35 4.33 -1.19
C LEU A 39 -0.88 3.48 -2.34
N PHE A 40 -0.96 4.07 -3.52
CA PHE A 40 -1.45 3.43 -4.73
C PHE A 40 -0.31 3.19 -5.71
N VAL A 41 -0.35 2.09 -6.45
CA VAL A 41 0.61 1.74 -7.51
C VAL A 41 -0.13 1.35 -8.78
N PHE A 42 0.57 1.16 -9.89
CA PHE A 42 -0.04 0.60 -11.10
C PHE A 42 -0.19 -0.92 -10.98
N GLU A 43 -1.15 -1.48 -11.74
CA GLU A 43 -1.40 -2.92 -11.74
C GLU A 43 -0.21 -3.70 -12.33
N ASP A 44 0.43 -3.16 -13.38
CA ASP A 44 1.67 -3.73 -13.95
C ASP A 44 2.81 -3.87 -12.93
N ASP A 45 2.91 -2.92 -11.99
CA ASP A 45 3.97 -2.90 -10.97
C ASP A 45 3.51 -3.45 -9.61
N LEU A 46 2.27 -3.96 -9.52
CA LEU A 46 1.67 -4.39 -8.26
C LEU A 46 2.46 -5.54 -7.60
N GLU A 47 2.90 -6.51 -8.40
CA GLU A 47 3.66 -7.66 -7.92
C GLU A 47 4.99 -7.21 -7.31
N GLU A 48 5.74 -6.37 -8.01
CA GLU A 48 7.03 -5.85 -7.53
C GLU A 48 6.85 -4.93 -6.31
N ALA A 49 5.82 -4.08 -6.33
CA ALA A 49 5.48 -3.23 -5.20
C ALA A 49 5.11 -4.03 -3.95
N ARG A 50 4.43 -5.17 -4.13
CA ARG A 50 4.07 -6.10 -3.06
C ARG A 50 5.30 -6.81 -2.49
N GLU A 51 6.27 -7.19 -3.30
CA GLU A 51 7.54 -7.75 -2.82
C GLU A 51 8.30 -6.72 -1.97
N ILE A 52 8.37 -5.48 -2.42
CA ILE A 52 9.03 -4.38 -1.69
C ILE A 52 8.33 -4.09 -0.36
N TYR A 53 7.00 -4.05 -0.36
CA TYR A 53 6.22 -3.89 0.87
C TYR A 53 6.51 -5.02 1.86
N ASN A 54 6.45 -6.29 1.42
CA ASN A 54 6.70 -7.43 2.28
C ASN A 54 8.12 -7.41 2.86
N ALA A 55 9.11 -7.05 2.04
CA ALA A 55 10.49 -6.88 2.51
C ALA A 55 10.58 -5.80 3.60
N ALA A 56 9.97 -4.64 3.39
CA ALA A 56 9.99 -3.54 4.34
C ALA A 56 9.23 -3.85 5.65
N ALA A 57 8.09 -4.56 5.55
CA ALA A 57 7.34 -5.01 6.71
C ALA A 57 8.10 -6.08 7.51
N PHE A 58 8.77 -7.01 6.82
CA PHE A 58 9.59 -8.04 7.46
C PHE A 58 10.83 -7.48 8.16
N GLU A 59 11.45 -6.44 7.61
CA GLU A 59 12.55 -5.70 8.24
C GLU A 59 12.12 -4.90 9.48
N GLY A 60 10.81 -4.75 9.71
CA GLY A 60 10.25 -3.93 10.78
C GLY A 60 10.39 -2.43 10.53
N ASP A 61 10.64 -2.04 9.28
CA ASP A 61 10.81 -0.64 8.84
C ASP A 61 9.45 0.08 8.76
N ILE A 62 8.41 -0.69 8.43
CA ILE A 62 7.01 -0.28 8.45
C ILE A 62 6.21 -1.27 9.29
N GLY A 63 5.32 -0.77 10.14
CA GLY A 63 4.42 -1.57 10.97
C GLY A 63 3.47 -2.41 10.12
N ASP A 64 2.82 -3.39 10.76
CA ASP A 64 1.81 -4.31 10.20
C ASP A 64 0.61 -3.52 9.63
N SER A 65 0.87 -2.87 8.51
CA SER A 65 -0.04 -1.98 7.81
C SER A 65 -0.87 -2.88 6.95
N LYS A 66 -2.14 -3.11 7.31
CA LYS A 66 -3.01 -4.04 6.60
C LYS A 66 -2.92 -3.77 5.09
N PHE A 67 -2.26 -4.68 4.40
CA PHE A 67 -2.38 -4.81 2.96
C PHE A 67 -3.84 -5.16 2.71
N ASP A 68 -4.50 -4.46 1.80
CA ASP A 68 -5.85 -4.81 1.36
C ASP A 68 -5.74 -6.03 0.43
N ASP A 69 -5.16 -7.13 0.94
CA ASP A 69 -5.05 -8.42 0.26
C ASP A 69 -6.34 -9.24 0.42
N ASP A 70 -7.44 -8.58 0.79
CA ASP A 70 -8.77 -9.16 0.66
C ASP A 70 -9.26 -9.04 -0.80
N ASP A 71 -8.52 -8.35 -1.68
CA ASP A 71 -8.84 -8.22 -3.13
C ASP A 71 -8.30 -9.35 -4.02
N ALA A 72 -8.26 -10.57 -3.48
CA ALA A 72 -8.56 -11.73 -4.32
C ALA A 72 -10.08 -11.95 -4.47
N ASP A 73 -10.94 -11.27 -3.68
CA ASP A 73 -12.40 -11.44 -3.76
C ASP A 73 -13.25 -10.30 -3.16
N ILE A 74 -12.78 -9.03 -3.06
CA ILE A 74 -13.68 -7.93 -2.67
C ILE A 74 -14.47 -7.43 -3.89
N ASN A 75 -15.53 -8.17 -4.21
CA ASN A 75 -16.69 -7.56 -4.84
C ASN A 75 -17.15 -6.40 -3.94
N PHE A 76 -16.86 -5.17 -4.36
CA PHE A 76 -17.42 -3.93 -3.80
C PHE A 76 -18.94 -3.83 -4.14
N ASP A 77 -19.73 -4.87 -3.84
CA ASP A 77 -21.19 -4.88 -4.00
C ASP A 77 -21.95 -5.80 -3.01
N GLU A 78 -21.36 -6.32 -1.93
CA GLU A 78 -22.16 -7.03 -0.90
C GLU A 78 -21.71 -6.68 0.53
N MET A 79 -22.20 -5.56 1.04
CA MET A 79 -22.37 -5.38 2.49
C MET A 79 -23.71 -4.68 2.78
N GLU A 80 -24.80 -5.33 2.38
CA GLU A 80 -26.09 -5.19 3.07
C GLU A 80 -26.37 -6.53 3.79
N GLY A 81 -26.38 -6.50 5.13
CA GLY A 81 -26.64 -7.66 5.98
C GLY A 81 -26.59 -7.33 7.46
#